data_AF-A0A2D9N2Q8-F1
#
_entry.id   AF-A0A2D9N2Q8-F1
#
_cell.length_a   1.000
_cell.length_b   1.000
_cell.length_c   1.000
_cell.angle_alpha   90.00
_cell.angle_beta   90.00
_cell.angle_gamma   90.00
#
_symmetry.space_group_name_H-M   'P 1'
#
loop_
_entity.id
_entity.type
_entity.pdbx_description
1 polymer ?
#
loop_
_entity_poly.entity_id
_entity_poly.type
_entity_poly.pdbx_seq_one_letter_code
_entity_poly.pdbx_strand_id
1 'polypeptide(L)'
;MVDLVILCREYGVEDIEAVKRIYRSSYINLYRSSRYTSNTLAVLSLHIYMGNTNQVSRLKHYCAYMGVRPKTVKTLLGRLKETEIYRPPEWEALLRNLPLNLDEEECKTIGSFVGALSKKIDINMNILSACVYRTTNLSLRKVARAFYISRQTVLKYNKKLEEII
;
A
#
# COMPACT_ATOMS: atom_id res chain seq x y z
N MET A 1 -11.73 -2.04 -16.90
CA MET A 1 -11.02 -0.73 -16.96
C MET A 1 -11.95 0.42 -17.33
N VAL A 2 -12.87 0.24 -18.28
CA VAL A 2 -13.90 1.24 -18.62
C VAL A 2 -14.69 1.66 -17.38
N ASP A 3 -15.14 0.69 -16.58
CA ASP A 3 -15.85 0.90 -15.30
C ASP A 3 -15.14 1.84 -14.33
N LEU A 4 -13.81 1.70 -14.20
CA LEU A 4 -12.99 2.54 -13.32
C LEU A 4 -12.94 3.97 -13.84
N VAL A 5 -12.77 4.15 -15.15
CA VAL A 5 -12.68 5.49 -15.77
C VAL A 5 -14.01 6.22 -15.63
N ILE A 6 -15.13 5.53 -15.86
CA ILE A 6 -16.48 6.08 -15.66
C ILE A 6 -16.65 6.51 -14.21
N LEU A 7 -16.33 5.62 -13.26
CA LEU A 7 -16.41 5.92 -11.84
C LEU A 7 -15.53 7.12 -11.43
N CYS A 8 -14.30 7.20 -11.91
CA CYS A 8 -13.41 8.33 -11.62
C CYS A 8 -13.98 9.65 -12.16
N ARG A 9 -14.52 9.65 -13.38
CA ARG A 9 -15.12 10.85 -13.99
C ARG A 9 -16.38 11.30 -13.25
N GLU A 10 -17.26 10.37 -12.89
CA GLU A 10 -18.48 10.65 -12.11
C GLU A 10 -18.17 11.41 -10.82
N TYR A 11 -17.07 11.06 -10.16
CA TYR A 11 -16.67 11.65 -8.88
C TYR A 11 -15.56 12.71 -9.00
N GLY A 12 -15.33 13.25 -10.21
CA GLY A 12 -14.43 14.39 -10.42
C GLY A 12 -12.95 14.11 -10.15
N VAL A 13 -12.48 12.88 -10.36
CA VAL A 13 -11.07 12.52 -10.18
C VAL A 13 -10.26 12.88 -11.42
N GLU A 14 -9.32 13.81 -11.25
CA GLU A 14 -8.45 14.30 -12.33
C GLU A 14 -7.33 13.30 -12.67
N ASP A 15 -6.64 12.75 -11.67
CA ASP A 15 -5.53 11.79 -11.87
C ASP A 15 -6.05 10.34 -11.97
N ILE A 16 -6.75 10.05 -13.05
CA ILE A 16 -7.28 8.71 -13.34
C ILE A 16 -6.14 7.68 -13.47
N GLU A 17 -4.96 8.08 -13.94
CA GLU A 17 -3.86 7.15 -14.17
C GLU A 17 -3.25 6.64 -12.85
N ALA A 18 -3.19 7.47 -11.80
CA ALA A 18 -2.87 7.00 -10.46
C ALA A 18 -3.88 5.96 -9.94
N VAL A 19 -5.17 6.15 -10.17
CA VAL A 19 -6.18 5.16 -9.78
C VAL A 19 -6.02 3.86 -10.55
N LYS A 20 -5.71 3.92 -11.85
CA LYS A 20 -5.41 2.71 -12.65
C LYS A 20 -4.18 1.97 -12.15
N ARG A 21 -3.13 2.66 -11.69
CA ARG A 21 -1.96 2.00 -11.06
C ARG A 21 -2.37 1.22 -9.81
N ILE A 22 -3.19 1.83 -8.94
CA ILE A 22 -3.75 1.15 -7.76
C ILE A 22 -4.62 -0.04 -8.17
N TYR A 23 -5.42 0.10 -9.22
CA TYR A 23 -6.24 -0.97 -9.75
C TYR A 23 -5.42 -2.16 -10.24
N ARG A 24 -4.37 -1.92 -11.04
CA ARG A 24 -3.47 -2.96 -11.53
C ARG A 24 -2.77 -3.69 -10.36
N SER A 25 -2.30 -2.94 -9.37
CA SER A 25 -1.68 -3.51 -8.17
C SER A 25 -2.67 -4.32 -7.31
N SER A 26 -3.85 -3.76 -7.04
CA SER A 26 -4.92 -4.44 -6.29
C SER A 26 -5.37 -5.71 -7.01
N TYR A 27 -5.46 -5.66 -8.35
CA TYR A 27 -5.77 -6.81 -9.18
C TYR A 27 -4.71 -7.90 -8.98
N ILE A 28 -3.43 -7.60 -9.18
CA ILE A 28 -2.33 -8.58 -9.01
C ILE A 28 -2.35 -9.22 -7.60
N ASN A 29 -2.50 -8.40 -6.57
CA ASN A 29 -2.45 -8.87 -5.17
C ASN A 29 -3.67 -9.73 -4.79
N LEU A 30 -4.85 -9.45 -5.36
CA LEU A 30 -6.08 -10.17 -5.05
C LEU A 30 -6.37 -11.32 -6.02
N TYR A 31 -5.74 -11.34 -7.19
CA TYR A 31 -5.94 -12.35 -8.25
C TYR A 31 -5.57 -13.75 -7.79
N ARG A 32 -4.57 -13.88 -6.91
CA ARG A 32 -4.16 -15.17 -6.36
C ARG A 32 -5.24 -15.85 -5.50
N SER A 33 -6.31 -15.13 -5.09
CA SER A 33 -7.27 -15.66 -4.09
C SER A 33 -8.75 -15.80 -4.48
N SER A 34 -9.38 -15.02 -5.39
CA SER A 34 -10.77 -15.33 -5.87
C SER A 34 -11.46 -14.27 -6.76
N ARG A 35 -12.42 -14.71 -7.59
CA ARG A 35 -13.85 -14.30 -7.80
C ARG A 35 -14.32 -12.83 -7.70
N TYR A 36 -13.47 -11.81 -7.72
CA TYR A 36 -13.94 -10.41 -7.62
C TYR A 36 -14.22 -9.77 -8.99
N THR A 37 -15.33 -9.03 -9.07
CA THR A 37 -15.74 -8.35 -10.31
C THR A 37 -14.92 -7.09 -10.57
N SER A 38 -14.79 -6.70 -11.85
CA SER A 38 -14.18 -5.43 -12.29
C SER A 38 -14.71 -4.24 -11.48
N ASN A 39 -16.02 -4.16 -11.27
CA ASN A 39 -16.69 -3.12 -10.48
C ASN A 39 -16.21 -3.07 -9.03
N THR A 40 -16.04 -4.23 -8.39
CA THR A 40 -15.59 -4.30 -6.99
C THR A 40 -14.17 -3.76 -6.87
N LEU A 41 -13.29 -4.17 -7.78
CA LEU A 41 -11.90 -3.71 -7.81
C LEU A 41 -11.79 -2.23 -8.20
N ALA A 42 -12.69 -1.73 -9.05
CA ALA A 42 -12.75 -0.32 -9.41
C ALA A 42 -13.10 0.56 -8.20
N VAL A 43 -14.16 0.19 -7.47
CA VAL A 43 -14.56 0.89 -6.23
C VAL A 43 -13.46 0.82 -5.17
N LEU A 44 -12.83 -0.34 -5.01
CA LEU A 44 -11.71 -0.53 -4.09
C LEU A 44 -10.55 0.42 -4.41
N SER A 45 -10.16 0.49 -5.68
CA SER A 45 -9.02 1.29 -6.13
C SER A 45 -9.26 2.79 -5.97
N LEU A 46 -10.47 3.26 -6.32
CA LEU A 46 -10.86 4.64 -6.09
C LEU A 46 -10.91 4.96 -4.58
N HIS A 47 -11.47 4.04 -3.77
CA HIS A 47 -11.55 4.26 -2.33
C HIS A 47 -10.17 4.44 -1.69
N ILE A 48 -9.18 3.63 -2.10
CA ILE A 48 -7.78 3.73 -1.68
C ILE A 48 -7.17 5.05 -2.16
N TYR A 49 -7.36 5.40 -3.44
CA TYR A 49 -6.84 6.66 -3.99
C TYR A 49 -7.33 7.88 -3.21
N MET A 50 -8.63 8.00 -2.96
CA MET A 50 -9.22 9.11 -2.19
C MET A 50 -8.66 9.18 -0.76
N GLY A 51 -8.47 8.03 -0.13
CA GLY A 51 -7.85 7.95 1.20
C GLY A 51 -6.39 8.43 1.19
N ASN A 52 -5.64 8.18 0.12
CA ASN A 52 -4.24 8.58 -0.02
C ASN A 52 -4.08 10.07 -0.36
N THR A 53 -5.06 10.69 -1.01
CA THR A 53 -5.05 12.13 -1.36
C THR A 53 -5.64 13.03 -0.27
N ASN A 54 -5.89 12.49 0.94
CA ASN A 54 -6.59 13.17 2.05
C ASN A 54 -7.99 13.69 1.68
N GLN A 55 -8.61 13.14 0.64
CA GLN A 55 -9.99 13.49 0.29
C GLN A 55 -10.97 12.57 1.04
N VAL A 56 -12.16 13.10 1.34
CA VAL A 56 -13.20 12.32 2.02
C VAL A 56 -13.70 11.24 1.07
N SER A 57 -13.32 10.00 1.35
CA SER A 57 -13.71 8.86 0.54
C SER A 57 -15.18 8.48 0.78
N ARG A 58 -16.01 8.55 -0.27
CA ARG A 58 -17.45 8.29 -0.21
C ARG A 58 -17.79 6.84 -0.57
N LEU A 59 -17.20 5.88 0.14
CA LEU A 59 -17.29 4.44 -0.18
C LEU A 59 -18.72 3.95 -0.46
N LYS A 60 -19.69 4.35 0.37
CA LYS A 60 -21.09 3.94 0.19
C LYS A 60 -21.66 4.41 -1.16
N HIS A 61 -21.27 5.60 -1.63
CA HIS A 61 -21.77 6.16 -2.88
C HIS A 61 -21.12 5.47 -4.08
N TYR A 62 -19.80 5.24 -4.04
CA TYR A 62 -19.09 4.48 -5.07
C TYR A 62 -19.66 3.07 -5.22
N CYS A 63 -19.93 2.41 -4.09
CA CYS A 63 -20.56 1.11 -4.03
C CYS A 63 -21.96 1.11 -4.64
N ALA A 64 -22.81 2.08 -4.28
CA ALA A 64 -24.16 2.20 -4.82
C ALA A 64 -24.15 2.40 -6.35
N TYR A 65 -23.30 3.31 -6.83
CA TYR A 65 -23.18 3.61 -8.27
C TYR A 65 -22.76 2.39 -9.09
N MET A 66 -21.81 1.59 -8.56
CA MET A 66 -21.29 0.41 -9.27
C MET A 66 -22.05 -0.89 -9.00
N GLY A 67 -23.12 -0.86 -8.19
CA GLY A 67 -23.87 -2.05 -7.79
C GLY A 67 -23.09 -3.01 -6.89
N VAL A 68 -22.13 -2.51 -6.10
CA VAL A 68 -21.24 -3.32 -5.25
C VAL A 68 -21.67 -3.20 -3.78
N ARG A 69 -21.69 -4.32 -3.05
CA ARG A 69 -21.95 -4.29 -1.60
C ARG A 69 -20.75 -3.70 -0.84
N PRO A 70 -20.94 -2.67 0.03
CA PRO A 70 -19.84 -2.09 0.80
C PRO A 70 -19.08 -3.09 1.67
N LYS A 71 -19.77 -4.12 2.19
CA LYS A 71 -19.14 -5.20 2.98
C LYS A 71 -18.06 -5.92 2.18
N THR A 72 -18.29 -6.19 0.89
CA THR A 72 -17.33 -6.86 0.00
C THR A 72 -16.05 -6.04 -0.13
N VAL A 73 -16.18 -4.73 -0.37
CA VAL A 73 -15.02 -3.83 -0.49
C VAL A 73 -14.27 -3.70 0.84
N LYS A 74 -14.99 -3.63 1.97
CA LYS A 74 -14.36 -3.61 3.31
C LYS A 74 -13.59 -4.89 3.61
N THR A 75 -14.13 -6.07 3.26
CA THR A 75 -13.43 -7.34 3.41
C THR A 75 -12.17 -7.36 2.54
N LEU A 76 -12.25 -6.88 1.30
CA LEU A 76 -11.08 -6.76 0.42
C LEU A 76 -10.02 -5.80 0.96
N LEU A 77 -10.44 -4.65 1.52
CA LEU A 77 -9.51 -3.75 2.22
C LEU A 77 -8.85 -4.44 3.42
N GLY A 78 -9.58 -5.31 4.13
CA GLY A 78 -9.03 -6.15 5.20
C GLY A 78 -8.00 -7.15 4.69
N ARG A 79 -8.24 -7.77 3.52
CA ARG A 79 -7.29 -8.69 2.88
C ARG A 79 -6.08 -7.98 2.28
N LEU A 80 -6.25 -6.79 1.71
CA LEU A 80 -5.13 -5.92 1.32
C LEU A 80 -4.35 -5.41 2.54
N LYS A 81 -4.96 -5.42 3.73
CA LYS A 81 -4.28 -5.18 5.01
C LYS A 81 -3.55 -6.42 5.55
N GLU A 82 -3.82 -7.63 5.04
CA GLU A 82 -2.91 -8.77 5.21
C GLU A 82 -1.71 -8.53 4.31
N THR A 83 -0.87 -7.68 4.88
CA THR A 83 0.51 -7.42 4.55
C THR A 83 1.21 -8.65 3.98
N GLU A 84 1.46 -8.62 2.68
CA GLU A 84 2.32 -9.57 1.98
C GLU A 84 3.61 -9.75 2.77
N ILE A 85 3.89 -11.00 3.18
CA ILE A 85 5.11 -11.33 3.92
C ILE A 85 6.22 -11.45 2.87
N TYR A 86 7.10 -10.47 2.85
CA TYR A 86 8.23 -10.42 1.93
C TYR A 86 9.35 -11.35 2.39
N ARG A 87 9.76 -12.23 1.48
CA ARG A 87 11.00 -13.01 1.61
C ARG A 87 12.22 -12.12 1.27
N PRO A 88 13.45 -12.50 1.69
CA PRO A 88 14.69 -11.80 1.37
C PRO A 88 14.80 -11.22 -0.06
N PRO A 89 14.64 -12.01 -1.13
CA PRO A 89 14.77 -11.48 -2.48
C PRO A 89 13.68 -10.45 -2.86
N GLU A 90 12.50 -10.54 -2.23
CA GLU A 90 11.34 -9.70 -2.57
C GLU A 90 11.48 -8.30 -1.96
N TRP A 91 11.88 -8.20 -0.68
CA TRP A 91 12.08 -6.88 -0.07
C TRP A 91 13.36 -6.20 -0.58
N GLU A 92 14.42 -6.93 -0.94
CA GLU A 92 15.61 -6.36 -1.57
C GLU A 92 15.28 -5.72 -2.92
N ALA A 93 14.52 -6.43 -3.75
CA ALA A 93 14.04 -5.92 -5.03
C ALA A 93 13.12 -4.71 -4.83
N LEU A 94 12.27 -4.73 -3.80
CA LEU A 94 11.39 -3.61 -3.48
C LEU A 94 12.19 -2.36 -3.09
N LEU A 95 13.17 -2.48 -2.18
CA LEU A 95 14.02 -1.37 -1.75
C LEU A 95 14.75 -0.69 -2.91
N ARG A 96 15.29 -1.47 -3.86
CA ARG A 96 15.97 -0.94 -5.06
C ARG A 96 15.03 -0.18 -6.00
N ASN A 97 13.75 -0.54 -6.03
CA ASN A 97 12.75 0.07 -6.91
C ASN A 97 11.97 1.22 -6.25
N LEU A 98 12.20 1.49 -4.96
CA LEU A 98 11.54 2.60 -4.29
C LEU A 98 12.04 3.94 -4.87
N PRO A 99 11.17 4.95 -5.00
CA PRO A 99 11.56 6.31 -5.38
C PRO A 99 12.20 7.05 -4.19
N LEU A 100 13.12 6.37 -3.52
CA LEU A 100 13.97 6.91 -2.46
C LEU A 100 15.37 6.91 -3.05
N ASN A 101 15.98 8.09 -3.16
CA ASN A 101 17.37 8.23 -3.58
C ASN A 101 18.28 7.70 -2.45
N LEU A 102 18.26 6.38 -2.25
CA LEU A 102 19.10 5.68 -1.29
C LEU A 102 20.43 5.38 -1.96
N ASP A 103 21.53 5.62 -1.25
CA ASP A 103 22.83 5.16 -1.71
C ASP A 103 23.01 3.66 -1.45
N GLU A 104 24.09 3.08 -1.97
CA GLU A 104 24.37 1.65 -1.84
C GLU A 104 24.63 1.23 -0.38
N GLU A 105 25.18 2.13 0.43
CA GLU A 105 25.49 1.89 1.84
C GLU A 105 24.23 1.90 2.71
N GLU A 106 23.31 2.84 2.47
CA GLU A 106 21.97 2.89 3.04
C GLU A 106 21.19 1.61 2.69
N CYS A 107 21.24 1.16 1.42
CA CYS A 107 20.59 -0.07 1.01
C CYS A 107 21.15 -1.31 1.74
N LYS A 108 22.47 -1.40 1.92
CA LYS A 108 23.11 -2.48 2.70
C LYS A 108 22.68 -2.41 4.17
N THR A 109 22.66 -1.22 4.76
CA THR A 109 22.28 -1.00 6.16
C THR A 109 20.83 -1.41 6.41
N ILE A 110 19.90 -0.97 5.55
CA ILE A 110 18.49 -1.39 5.61
C ILE A 110 18.40 -2.91 5.49
N GLY A 111 19.12 -3.51 4.52
CA GLY A 111 19.09 -4.94 4.26
C GLY A 111 19.58 -5.78 5.44
N SER A 112 20.69 -5.41 6.07
CA SER A 112 21.20 -6.07 7.28
C SER A 112 20.20 -5.98 8.44
N PHE A 113 19.56 -4.83 8.62
CA PHE A 113 18.57 -4.63 9.67
C PHE A 113 17.30 -5.46 9.44
N VAL A 114 16.77 -5.46 8.22
CA VAL A 114 15.60 -6.27 7.83
C VAL A 114 15.92 -7.76 7.94
N GLY A 115 17.12 -8.20 7.54
CA GLY A 115 17.55 -9.59 7.65
C GLY A 115 17.72 -10.08 9.10
N ALA A 116 18.10 -9.19 10.03
CA ALA A 116 18.09 -9.52 11.46
C ALA A 116 16.66 -9.64 12.01
N LEU A 117 15.77 -8.73 11.61
CA LEU A 117 14.36 -8.74 12.03
C LEU A 117 13.57 -9.91 11.44
N SER A 118 13.87 -10.35 10.22
CA SER A 118 13.16 -11.45 9.56
C SER A 118 13.33 -12.80 10.27
N LYS A 119 14.29 -12.92 11.19
CA LYS A 119 14.45 -14.09 12.07
C LYS A 119 13.47 -14.10 13.25
N LYS A 120 12.90 -12.93 13.60
CA LYS A 120 12.02 -12.74 14.76
C LYS A 120 10.57 -12.49 14.37
N ILE A 121 10.34 -11.81 13.25
CA ILE A 121 9.01 -11.40 12.79
C ILE A 121 8.86 -11.51 11.27
N ASP A 122 7.62 -11.69 10.82
CA ASP A 122 7.29 -11.63 9.41
C ASP A 122 7.48 -10.20 8.87
N ILE A 123 8.27 -10.08 7.80
CA ILE A 123 8.53 -8.78 7.18
C ILE A 123 7.41 -8.46 6.22
N ASN A 124 6.80 -7.30 6.38
CA ASN A 124 5.82 -6.79 5.44
C ASN A 124 6.05 -5.34 5.11
N MET A 125 5.25 -4.77 4.19
CA MET A 125 5.43 -3.39 3.71
C MET A 125 5.42 -2.35 4.85
N ASN A 126 4.59 -2.53 5.86
CA ASN A 126 4.53 -1.58 6.97
C ASN A 126 5.79 -1.68 7.85
N ILE A 127 6.25 -2.91 8.13
CA ILE A 127 7.49 -3.17 8.86
C ILE A 127 8.69 -2.66 8.08
N LEU A 128 8.76 -2.96 6.78
CA LEU A 128 9.82 -2.51 5.89
C LEU A 128 9.89 -0.98 5.81
N SER A 129 8.74 -0.30 5.73
CA SER A 129 8.70 1.17 5.77
C SER A 129 9.25 1.75 7.07
N ALA A 130 8.99 1.09 8.20
CA ALA A 130 9.52 1.48 9.50
C ALA A 130 11.03 1.18 9.60
N CYS A 131 11.49 0.06 9.05
CA CYS A 131 12.92 -0.26 8.94
C CYS A 131 13.67 0.81 8.15
N VAL A 132 13.14 1.22 6.98
CA VAL A 132 13.74 2.29 6.17
C VAL A 132 13.76 3.60 6.94
N TYR A 133 12.66 3.98 7.59
CA TYR A 133 12.61 5.20 8.38
C TYR A 133 13.63 5.23 9.54
N ARG A 134 13.87 4.08 10.16
CA ARG A 134 14.78 3.97 11.33
C ARG A 134 16.25 3.92 10.96
N THR A 135 16.57 3.35 9.80
CA THR A 135 17.95 3.13 9.35
C THR A 135 18.48 4.25 8.46
N THR A 136 17.63 5.20 8.07
CA THR A 136 18.00 6.32 7.20
C THR A 136 17.63 7.66 7.84
N ASN A 137 18.23 8.76 7.37
CA ASN A 137 17.87 10.12 7.79
C ASN A 137 16.66 10.70 7.02
N LEU A 138 15.85 9.83 6.39
CA LEU A 138 14.72 10.26 5.57
C LEU A 138 13.57 10.76 6.44
N SER A 139 12.98 11.89 6.03
CA SER A 139 11.77 12.37 6.71
C SER A 139 10.62 11.36 6.62
N LEU A 140 9.81 11.30 7.67
CA LEU A 140 8.62 10.46 7.74
C LEU A 140 7.67 10.65 6.54
N ARG A 141 7.57 11.88 6.04
CA ARG A 141 6.77 12.22 4.85
C ARG A 141 7.33 11.56 3.58
N LYS A 142 8.66 11.55 3.42
CA LYS A 142 9.33 10.97 2.24
C LYS A 142 9.17 9.45 2.22
N VAL A 143 9.37 8.79 3.36
CA VAL A 143 9.16 7.34 3.50
C VAL A 143 7.69 6.97 3.27
N ALA A 144 6.75 7.66 3.93
CA ALA A 144 5.32 7.40 3.77
C ALA A 144 4.88 7.50 2.29
N ARG A 145 5.39 8.50 1.55
CA ARG A 145 5.11 8.66 0.11
C ARG A 145 5.68 7.52 -0.73
N ALA A 146 6.93 7.11 -0.49
CA ALA A 146 7.56 6.04 -1.26
C ALA A 146 6.85 4.69 -1.12
N PHE A 147 6.31 4.42 0.07
CA PHE A 147 5.56 3.19 0.36
C PHE A 147 4.04 3.33 0.16
N TYR A 148 3.55 4.49 -0.31
CA TYR A 148 2.13 4.77 -0.50
C TYR A 148 1.25 4.51 0.74
N ILE A 149 1.77 4.84 1.93
CA ILE A 149 1.07 4.67 3.22
C ILE A 149 1.01 5.98 4.00
N SER A 150 0.23 5.99 5.08
CA SER A 150 0.13 7.16 5.95
C SER A 150 1.37 7.33 6.84
N ARG A 151 1.71 8.58 7.18
CA ARG A 151 2.77 8.91 8.16
C ARG A 151 2.52 8.25 9.52
N GLN A 152 1.26 8.17 9.95
CA GLN A 152 0.88 7.55 11.21
C GLN A 152 1.13 6.03 11.18
N THR A 153 0.93 5.39 10.03
CA THR A 153 1.25 3.96 9.84
C THR A 153 2.74 3.72 10.04
N VAL A 154 3.61 4.51 9.40
CA VAL A 154 5.07 4.39 9.56
C VAL A 154 5.48 4.56 11.04
N LEU A 155 4.99 5.60 11.73
CA LEU A 155 5.29 5.82 13.16
C LEU A 155 4.81 4.68 14.05
N LYS A 156 3.58 4.19 13.82
CA LYS A 156 3.00 3.09 14.59
C LYS A 156 3.87 1.84 14.49
N TYR A 157 4.33 1.50 13.30
CA TYR A 157 5.18 0.33 13.09
C TYR A 157 6.62 0.56 13.55
N ASN A 158 7.15 1.79 13.50
CA ASN A 158 8.44 2.12 14.11
C ASN A 158 8.43 1.89 15.62
N LYS A 159 7.37 2.34 16.32
CA LYS A 159 7.20 2.06 17.76
C LYS A 159 7.11 0.56 18.05
N LYS A 160 6.38 -0.19 17.22
CA LYS A 160 6.34 -1.66 17.36
C LYS A 160 7.71 -2.31 17.19
N LEU A 161 8.57 -1.78 16.31
CA LEU A 161 9.94 -2.28 16.17
C LEU A 161 10.78 -2.00 17.41
N GLU A 162 10.58 -0.87 18.11
CA GLU A 162 11.23 -0.57 19.39
C GLU A 162 10.87 -1.58 20.49
N GLU A 163 9.67 -2.17 20.45
CA GLU A 163 9.24 -3.19 21.43
C GLU A 163 9.85 -4.59 21.15
N ILE A 164 10.36 -4.83 19.95
CA ILE A 164 10.83 -6.15 19.47
C ILE A 164 12.38 -6.27 19.50
N ILE A 165 13.07 -5.13 19.40
CA ILE A 165 14.53 -5.02 19.36
C ILE A 165 15.07 -4.93 20.77
#